data_AF-A0A519H7E4-F1
#
_entry.id   AF-A0A519H7E4-F1
#
_cell.length_a   1.000
_cell.length_b   1.000
_cell.length_c   1.000
_cell.angle_alpha   90.00
_cell.angle_beta   90.00
_cell.angle_gamma   90.00
#
_symmetry.space_group_name_H-M   'P 1'
#
loop_
_entity.id
_entity.type
_entity.pdbx_description
1 polymer ?
#
loop_
_entity_poly.entity_id
_entity_poly.type
_entity_poly.pdbx_seq_one_letter_code
_entity_poly.pdbx_strand_id
1 'polypeptide(L)'
;LYLASKPRDPQMRFLKGVILTDLGRPTDAVTTLQALTQDYPELPEPYNNLAALYSQQGQFDKARASLEMAVRINPGYAIAHENLGDIYARLAGQSYARALQLDGASATLPPKLTQVRTLLAPPTTASARR
;
A
#
# COMPACT_ATOMS: atom_id res chain seq x y z
N LEU A 1 -9.68 32.50 -8.57
CA LEU A 1 -10.37 31.20 -8.71
C LEU A 1 -9.69 30.38 -9.81
N TYR A 2 -8.53 29.80 -9.53
CA TYR A 2 -7.73 29.00 -10.49
C TYR A 2 -8.26 27.55 -10.63
N LEU A 3 -9.18 27.15 -9.76
CA LEU A 3 -9.68 25.78 -9.61
C LEU A 3 -10.79 25.39 -10.60
N ALA A 4 -11.25 26.31 -11.45
CA ALA A 4 -12.37 26.06 -12.37
C ALA A 4 -11.93 25.78 -13.82
N SER A 5 -10.64 25.87 -14.17
CA SER A 5 -10.24 25.95 -15.59
C SER A 5 -9.65 24.68 -16.21
N LYS A 6 -9.37 23.60 -15.46
CA LYS A 6 -8.82 22.35 -16.05
C LYS A 6 -9.31 21.05 -15.36
N PRO A 7 -10.53 20.57 -15.67
CA PRO A 7 -11.05 19.29 -15.14
C PRO A 7 -10.25 18.04 -15.55
N ARG A 8 -9.26 18.18 -16.45
CA ARG A 8 -8.38 17.09 -16.90
C ARG A 8 -6.98 17.13 -16.29
N ASP A 9 -6.66 18.12 -15.44
CA ASP A 9 -5.32 18.22 -14.85
C ASP A 9 -5.03 17.00 -13.95
N PRO A 10 -4.03 16.17 -14.27
CA PRO A 10 -3.69 15.00 -13.47
C PRO A 10 -3.28 15.36 -12.05
N GLN A 11 -2.65 16.51 -11.83
CA GLN A 11 -2.25 16.97 -10.49
C GLN A 11 -3.47 17.29 -9.62
N MET A 12 -4.49 17.93 -10.19
CA MET A 12 -5.72 18.23 -9.46
C MET A 12 -6.53 16.97 -9.13
N ARG A 13 -6.55 15.99 -10.03
CA ARG A 13 -7.20 14.69 -9.79
C ARG A 13 -6.45 13.87 -8.74
N PHE A 14 -5.12 13.91 -8.78
CA PHE A 14 -4.28 13.30 -7.76
C PHE A 14 -4.57 13.91 -6.39
N LEU A 15 -4.52 15.24 -6.28
CA LEU A 15 -4.82 15.95 -5.04
C LEU A 15 -6.24 15.65 -4.53
N LYS A 16 -7.23 15.58 -5.42
CA LYS A 16 -8.59 15.15 -5.07
C LYS A 16 -8.59 13.75 -4.45
N GLY A 17 -7.85 12.80 -5.01
CA GLY A 17 -7.72 11.45 -4.46
C GLY A 17 -7.11 11.44 -3.05
N VAL A 18 -6.08 12.25 -2.82
CA VAL A 18 -5.44 12.42 -1.50
C VAL A 18 -6.42 13.03 -0.50
N ILE A 19 -7.09 14.13 -0.85
CA ILE A 19 -8.09 14.79 0.01
C ILE A 19 -9.23 13.83 0.35
N LEU A 20 -9.72 13.03 -0.61
CA LEU A 20 -10.76 12.04 -0.34
C LEU A 20 -10.29 10.97 0.66
N THR A 21 -9.01 10.61 0.64
CA THR A 21 -8.41 9.71 1.62
C THR A 21 -8.42 10.34 3.01
N ASP A 22 -7.96 11.58 3.12
CA ASP A 22 -7.91 12.33 4.40
C ASP A 22 -9.30 12.59 4.99
N LEU A 23 -10.32 12.73 4.13
CA LEU A 23 -11.72 12.88 4.52
C LEU A 23 -12.40 11.56 4.90
N GLY A 24 -11.67 10.44 4.94
CA GLY A 24 -12.24 9.13 5.28
C GLY A 24 -13.19 8.59 4.21
N ARG A 25 -13.00 8.96 2.94
CA ARG A 25 -13.77 8.49 1.77
C ARG A 25 -12.91 7.61 0.85
N PRO A 26 -12.40 6.46 1.34
CA PRO A 26 -11.42 5.65 0.60
C PRO A 26 -11.97 5.07 -0.70
N THR A 27 -13.27 4.75 -0.78
CA THR A 27 -13.89 4.24 -2.02
C THR A 27 -13.87 5.27 -3.15
N ASP A 28 -14.15 6.54 -2.83
CA ASP A 28 -14.13 7.63 -3.79
C ASP A 28 -12.70 7.98 -4.21
N ALA A 29 -11.75 7.89 -3.26
CA ALA A 29 -10.33 8.04 -3.52
C ALA A 29 -9.83 6.98 -4.50
N VAL A 30 -10.14 5.69 -4.26
CA VAL A 30 -9.81 4.58 -5.17
C VAL A 30 -10.38 4.83 -6.55
N THR A 31 -11.67 5.18 -6.65
CA THR A 31 -12.32 5.45 -7.94
C THR A 31 -11.61 6.60 -8.70
N THR A 32 -11.30 7.68 -8.00
CA THR A 32 -10.62 8.85 -8.59
C THR A 32 -9.21 8.50 -9.07
N LEU A 33 -8.45 7.77 -8.27
CA LEU A 33 -7.07 7.39 -8.59
C LEU A 33 -7.01 6.29 -9.66
N GLN A 34 -7.96 5.35 -9.71
CA GLN A 34 -8.06 4.36 -10.79
C GLN A 34 -8.36 5.01 -12.14
N ALA A 35 -9.29 5.96 -12.17
CA ALA A 35 -9.51 6.73 -13.40
C ALA A 35 -8.24 7.50 -13.80
N LEU A 36 -7.49 8.03 -12.82
CA LEU A 36 -6.25 8.75 -13.10
C LEU A 36 -5.17 7.84 -13.69
N THR A 37 -5.01 6.61 -13.20
CA THR A 37 -4.04 5.65 -13.76
C THR A 37 -4.44 5.11 -15.13
N GLN A 38 -5.73 5.15 -15.50
CA GLN A 38 -6.19 4.81 -16.85
C GLN A 38 -5.86 5.91 -17.86
N ASP A 39 -6.09 7.17 -17.47
CA ASP A 39 -5.88 8.32 -18.36
C ASP A 39 -4.40 8.74 -18.45
N TYR A 40 -3.64 8.52 -17.38
CA TYR A 40 -2.23 8.92 -17.23
C TYR A 40 -1.40 7.78 -16.62
N PRO A 41 -1.18 6.68 -17.37
CA PRO A 41 -0.49 5.48 -16.88
C PRO A 41 1.01 5.68 -16.64
N GLU A 42 1.58 6.82 -17.01
CA GLU A 42 2.98 7.21 -16.82
C GLU A 42 3.27 7.84 -15.45
N LEU A 43 2.24 8.09 -14.64
CA LEU A 43 2.39 8.69 -13.32
C LEU A 43 2.54 7.60 -12.25
N PRO A 44 3.67 7.53 -11.52
CA PRO A 44 3.86 6.49 -10.50
C PRO A 44 3.10 6.79 -9.18
N GLU A 45 2.84 8.05 -8.84
CA GLU A 45 2.26 8.45 -7.55
C GLU A 45 0.82 7.97 -7.32
N PRO A 46 -0.08 7.99 -8.32
CA PRO A 46 -1.44 7.45 -8.16
C PRO A 46 -1.44 5.95 -7.85
N TYR A 47 -0.53 5.18 -8.45
CA TYR A 47 -0.38 3.75 -8.16
C TYR A 47 0.11 3.50 -6.73
N ASN A 48 1.06 4.29 -6.24
CA ASN A 48 1.51 4.21 -4.84
C ASN A 48 0.36 4.50 -3.85
N ASN A 49 -0.47 5.51 -4.12
CA ASN A 49 -1.62 5.84 -3.27
C ASN A 49 -2.74 4.78 -3.33
N LEU A 50 -3.01 4.22 -4.51
CA LEU A 50 -3.91 3.06 -4.64
C LEU A 50 -3.42 1.89 -3.80
N ALA A 51 -2.11 1.63 -3.78
CA ALA A 51 -1.56 0.56 -2.98
C ALA A 51 -1.73 0.78 -1.48
N ALA A 52 -1.50 1.99 -0.99
CA ALA A 52 -1.76 2.33 0.41
C ALA A 52 -3.24 2.10 0.78
N LEU A 53 -4.17 2.56 -0.06
CA LEU A 53 -5.61 2.36 0.13
C LEU A 53 -6.01 0.88 0.10
N TYR A 54 -5.47 0.09 -0.82
CA TYR A 54 -5.71 -1.35 -0.87
C TYR A 54 -5.12 -2.08 0.34
N SER A 55 -3.93 -1.67 0.80
CA SER A 55 -3.27 -2.23 1.99
C SER A 55 -4.12 -2.00 3.25
N GLN A 56 -4.65 -0.80 3.44
CA GLN A 56 -5.57 -0.47 4.54
C GLN A 56 -6.84 -1.34 4.53
N GLN A 57 -7.27 -1.77 3.34
CA GLN A 57 -8.43 -2.66 3.16
C GLN A 57 -8.07 -4.16 3.20
N GLY A 58 -6.80 -4.51 3.49
CA GLY A 58 -6.32 -5.90 3.48
C GLY A 58 -6.19 -6.54 2.08
N GLN A 59 -6.35 -5.76 1.01
CA GLN A 59 -6.28 -6.23 -0.37
C GLN A 59 -4.82 -6.24 -0.88
N PHE A 60 -3.97 -7.03 -0.24
CA PHE A 60 -2.51 -6.97 -0.45
C PHE A 60 -2.05 -7.34 -1.86
N ASP A 61 -2.75 -8.23 -2.58
CA ASP A 61 -2.41 -8.53 -3.97
C ASP A 61 -2.64 -7.34 -4.90
N LYS A 62 -3.72 -6.56 -4.70
CA LYS A 62 -3.96 -5.33 -5.47
C LYS A 62 -2.97 -4.24 -5.10
N ALA A 63 -2.57 -4.17 -3.83
CA ALA A 63 -1.53 -3.27 -3.38
C ALA A 63 -0.19 -3.59 -4.05
N ARG A 64 0.21 -4.87 -4.07
CA ARG A 64 1.41 -5.36 -4.77
C ARG A 64 1.38 -4.95 -6.24
N ALA A 65 0.33 -5.31 -6.96
CA ALA A 65 0.21 -5.02 -8.39
C ALA A 65 0.30 -3.51 -8.70
N SER A 66 -0.28 -2.68 -7.83
CA SER A 66 -0.21 -1.23 -7.97
C SER A 66 1.23 -0.73 -7.76
N LEU A 67 1.94 -1.20 -6.73
CA LEU A 67 3.34 -0.79 -6.52
C LEU A 67 4.30 -1.33 -7.58
N GLU A 68 4.09 -2.55 -8.07
CA GLU A 68 4.84 -3.11 -9.19
C GLU A 68 4.72 -2.21 -10.44
N MET A 69 3.52 -1.67 -10.68
CA MET A 69 3.31 -0.67 -11.72
C MET A 69 4.09 0.63 -11.45
N ALA A 70 4.04 1.15 -10.22
CA ALA A 70 4.78 2.35 -9.83
C ALA A 70 6.31 2.18 -10.04
N VAL A 71 6.86 1.02 -9.65
CA VAL A 71 8.27 0.66 -9.84
C VAL A 71 8.61 0.46 -11.33
N ARG A 72 7.70 -0.14 -12.11
CA ARG A 72 7.91 -0.31 -13.56
C ARG A 72 8.01 1.04 -14.28
N ILE A 73 7.20 2.01 -13.87
CA ILE A 73 7.18 3.37 -14.42
C ILE A 73 8.41 4.15 -13.97
N ASN A 74 8.72 4.11 -12.68
CA ASN A 74 9.89 4.75 -12.10
C ASN A 74 10.67 3.75 -11.22
N PRO A 75 11.69 3.08 -11.78
CA PRO A 75 12.50 2.12 -11.04
C PRO A 75 13.23 2.71 -9.82
N GLY A 76 13.46 4.02 -9.80
CA GLY A 76 14.08 4.75 -8.70
C GLY A 76 13.10 5.25 -7.63
N TYR A 77 11.80 4.88 -7.71
CA TYR A 77 10.80 5.34 -6.76
C TYR A 77 10.95 4.63 -5.41
N ALA A 78 11.86 5.14 -4.57
CA ALA A 78 12.24 4.52 -3.31
C ALA A 78 11.05 4.19 -2.39
N ILE A 79 10.08 5.10 -2.29
CA ILE A 79 8.87 4.91 -1.48
C ILE A 79 8.05 3.70 -1.99
N ALA A 80 7.98 3.47 -3.30
CA ALA A 80 7.26 2.31 -3.83
C ALA A 80 7.97 0.98 -3.51
N HIS A 81 9.31 0.97 -3.48
CA HIS A 81 10.09 -0.21 -3.04
C HIS A 81 9.93 -0.48 -1.54
N GLU A 82 9.95 0.56 -0.72
CA GLU A 82 9.66 0.46 0.72
C GLU A 82 8.27 -0.14 0.96
N ASN A 83 7.26 0.44 0.33
CA ASN A 83 5.88 -0.05 0.40
C ASN A 83 5.75 -1.49 -0.13
N LEU A 84 6.50 -1.90 -1.16
CA LEU A 84 6.52 -3.29 -1.63
C LEU A 84 7.06 -4.23 -0.57
N GLY A 85 8.13 -3.85 0.13
CA GLY A 85 8.67 -4.62 1.25
C GLY A 85 7.62 -4.90 2.31
N ASP A 86 6.87 -3.88 2.73
CA ASP A 86 5.77 -4.01 3.68
C ASP A 86 4.66 -4.92 3.16
N ILE A 87 4.27 -4.79 1.89
CA ILE A 87 3.27 -5.65 1.27
C ILE A 87 3.74 -7.11 1.19
N TYR A 88 5.00 -7.36 0.84
CA TYR A 88 5.56 -8.70 0.81
C TYR A 88 5.61 -9.34 2.20
N ALA A 89 5.99 -8.58 3.23
CA ALA A 89 5.93 -9.05 4.61
C ALA A 89 4.48 -9.41 5.00
N ARG A 90 3.48 -8.60 4.65
CA ARG A 90 2.06 -8.89 4.92
C ARG A 90 1.58 -10.17 4.20
N LEU A 91 1.93 -10.34 2.93
CA LEU A 91 1.61 -11.55 2.15
C LEU A 91 2.30 -12.80 2.72
N ALA A 92 3.55 -12.68 3.15
CA ALA A 92 4.27 -13.76 3.83
C ALA A 92 3.56 -14.14 5.15
N GLY A 93 3.13 -13.14 5.94
CA GLY A 93 2.38 -13.36 7.17
C GLY A 93 1.05 -14.08 6.94
N GLN A 94 0.29 -13.69 5.91
CA GLN A 94 -0.94 -14.40 5.51
C GLN A 94 -0.66 -15.85 5.11
N SER A 95 0.39 -16.08 4.32
CA SER A 95 0.78 -17.42 3.86
C SER A 95 1.22 -18.31 5.02
N TYR A 96 2.03 -17.81 5.94
CA TYR A 96 2.43 -18.54 7.15
C TYR A 96 1.24 -18.84 8.06
N ALA A 97 0.34 -17.87 8.27
CA ALA A 97 -0.86 -18.09 9.06
C ALA A 97 -1.77 -19.17 8.42
N ARG A 98 -1.91 -19.15 7.10
CA ARG A 98 -2.67 -20.18 6.37
C ARG A 98 -2.00 -21.55 6.48
N ALA A 99 -0.68 -21.62 6.33
CA ALA A 99 0.06 -22.87 6.49
C ALA A 99 -0.10 -23.46 7.90
N LEU A 100 -0.03 -22.62 8.94
CA LEU A 100 -0.21 -23.07 10.32
C LEU A 100 -1.63 -23.55 10.62
N GLN A 101 -2.64 -22.97 9.97
CA GLN A 101 -4.02 -23.48 10.06
C GLN A 101 -4.17 -24.88 9.44
N LEU A 102 -3.39 -25.19 8.40
CA LEU A 102 -3.41 -26.48 7.71
C LEU A 102 -2.53 -27.52 8.43
N ASP A 103 -1.41 -27.08 9.01
CA ASP A 103 -0.47 -27.89 9.79
C ASP A 103 -0.20 -27.24 11.16
N GLY A 104 -1.12 -27.48 12.09
CA GLY A 104 -1.05 -26.96 13.45
C GLY A 104 0.09 -27.55 14.30
N ALA A 105 0.69 -28.66 13.87
CA ALA A 105 1.80 -29.32 14.58
C ALA A 105 3.17 -28.74 14.17
N SER A 106 3.21 -27.80 13.21
CA SER A 106 4.46 -27.26 12.70
C SER A 106 5.20 -26.44 13.76
N ALA A 107 6.37 -26.92 14.19
CA ALA A 107 7.27 -26.18 15.08
C ALA A 107 7.98 -25.00 14.39
N THR A 108 8.00 -24.97 13.04
CA THR A 108 8.81 -23.99 12.28
C THR A 108 8.04 -22.74 11.85
N LEU A 109 6.70 -22.81 11.77
CA LEU A 109 5.86 -21.71 11.30
C LEU A 109 5.63 -20.61 12.35
N PRO A 110 5.37 -20.91 13.63
CA PRO A 110 5.18 -19.89 14.66
C PRO A 110 6.33 -18.86 14.77
N PRO A 111 7.62 -19.25 14.81
CA PRO A 111 8.70 -18.28 14.91
C PRO A 111 8.81 -17.39 13.66
N LYS A 112 8.62 -17.96 12.46
CA LYS A 112 8.61 -17.18 11.19
C LYS A 112 7.47 -16.16 11.15
N LEU A 113 6.27 -16.58 11.58
CA LEU A 113 5.11 -15.70 11.65
C LEU A 113 5.32 -14.56 12.66
N THR A 114 5.94 -14.86 13.81
CA THR A 114 6.30 -13.83 14.81
C THR A 114 7.29 -12.84 14.23
N GLN A 115 8.37 -13.29 13.58
CA GLN A 115 9.37 -12.40 12.96
C GLN A 115 8.73 -11.44 11.94
N VAL A 116 7.89 -11.96 11.04
CA VAL A 116 7.17 -11.14 10.06
C VAL A 116 6.28 -10.10 10.73
N ARG A 117 5.55 -10.48 11.79
CA ARG A 117 4.71 -9.54 12.54
C ARG A 117 5.52 -8.45 13.25
N THR A 118 6.71 -8.79 13.75
CA THR A 118 7.62 -7.82 14.38
C THR A 118 8.15 -6.81 13.37
N LEU A 119 8.47 -7.22 12.13
CA LEU A 119 8.88 -6.30 11.06
C LEU A 119 7.81 -5.26 10.73
N LEU A 120 6.54 -5.64 10.83
CA LEU A 120 5.39 -4.78 10.52
C LEU A 120 4.89 -3.96 11.73
N ALA A 121 5.44 -4.20 12.92
CA ALA A 121 5.05 -3.46 14.11
C ALA A 121 5.65 -2.05 14.05
N PRO A 122 4.92 -1.00 14.48
CA PRO A 122 5.53 0.30 14.65
C PRO A 122 6.72 0.18 15.61
N PRO A 123 7.81 0.94 15.41
CA PRO A 123 8.97 0.87 16.28
C PRO A 123 8.50 1.07 17.72
N THR A 124 8.67 0.05 18.55
CA THR A 124 8.44 0.17 19.98
C THR A 124 9.42 1.22 20.47
N THR A 125 8.93 2.42 20.80
CA THR A 125 9.66 3.36 21.64
C THR A 125 9.86 2.66 22.98
N ALA A 126 10.94 1.90 23.10
CA ALA A 126 11.44 1.45 24.37
C ALA A 126 11.81 2.73 25.13
N SER A 127 10.86 3.22 25.93
CA SER A 127 11.17 4.20 26.97
C SER A 127 12.24 3.54 27.84
N ALA A 128 13.48 3.98 27.66
CA ALA A 128 14.56 3.68 28.57
C ALA A 128 14.17 4.28 29.92
N ARG A 129 13.49 3.50 30.76
CA ARG A 129 13.40 3.76 32.19
C ARG A 129 14.80 3.50 32.74
N ARG A 130 15.56 4.58 32.95
CA ARG A 130 16.59 4.63 33.98
C ARG A 130 15.91 4.94 35.31
#